data_AF-A0A1Q6QAQ0-F1
#
_entry.id   AF-A0A1Q6QAQ0-F1
#
_cell.length_a   1.000
_cell.length_b   1.000
_cell.length_c   1.000
_cell.angle_alpha   90.00
_cell.angle_beta   90.00
_cell.angle_gamma   90.00
#
_symmetry.space_group_name_H-M   'P 1'
#
loop_
_entity.id
_entity.type
_entity.pdbx_description
1 polymer ?
#
loop_
_entity_poly.entity_id
_entity_poly.type
_entity_poly.pdbx_seq_one_letter_code
_entity_poly.pdbx_strand_id
1 'polypeptide(L)'
;MMENNPTPSPELVPEAAPIAVPVPAESAVTPPPAPPVIPLRERPNAPLLHKGFQNLFRLGIANIVINLLNNTFKLGDKIPSLGVVLSAMSFAVSVLALVVLWKLSAAVPRFRKAVYFNLLPLIVLPFVALLDAPSVQEWITASDVSAILVVLIILLGLIFLFATLAAYHQLTACAEAFDGADDAMAAKWRSLCTWQVVIIGCFGAFLTLLLLLGLSSASFFYFYNGGMIVLLLFILAIAIALGVVEIIELVYLNRSAKLYE
;
A
#
# COMPACT_ATOMS: atom_id res chain seq x y z
N MET A 1 -72.13 69.56 8.01
CA MET A 1 -70.85 70.00 7.43
C MET A 1 -69.96 68.77 7.42
N MET A 2 -69.97 67.96 6.34
CA MET A 2 -69.34 68.22 5.02
C MET A 2 -67.86 68.57 5.23
N GLU A 3 -66.86 67.95 4.62
CA GLU A 3 -66.74 66.93 3.59
C GLU A 3 -65.23 66.63 3.59
N ASN A 4 -64.79 65.37 3.44
CA ASN A 4 -63.45 65.08 2.93
C ASN A 4 -63.54 63.74 2.22
N ASN A 5 -63.76 63.84 0.91
CA ASN A 5 -63.88 62.75 -0.03
C ASN A 5 -62.48 62.30 -0.44
N PRO A 6 -62.02 61.07 -0.14
CA PRO A 6 -60.77 60.57 -0.67
C PRO A 6 -60.96 60.10 -2.12
N THR A 7 -60.10 60.62 -2.98
CA THR A 7 -59.88 60.31 -4.40
C THR A 7 -59.85 58.78 -4.67
N PRO A 8 -60.41 58.28 -5.79
CA PRO A 8 -60.43 56.84 -6.09
C PRO A 8 -59.00 56.29 -6.30
N SER A 9 -58.75 55.09 -5.77
CA SER A 9 -57.51 54.34 -6.05
C SER A 9 -57.40 53.98 -7.53
N PRO A 10 -56.20 54.01 -8.12
CA PRO A 10 -56.00 53.57 -9.51
C PRO A 10 -56.28 52.06 -9.64
N GLU A 11 -56.98 51.73 -10.72
CA GLU A 11 -57.38 50.37 -11.11
C GLU A 11 -56.15 49.49 -11.41
N LEU A 12 -56.23 48.23 -10.99
CA LEU A 12 -55.18 47.21 -11.12
C LEU A 12 -54.78 46.97 -12.58
N VAL A 13 -53.51 47.23 -12.92
CA VAL A 13 -52.90 46.74 -14.16
C VAL A 13 -52.72 45.22 -14.02
N PRO A 14 -53.25 44.37 -14.93
CA PRO A 14 -53.07 42.93 -14.85
C PRO A 14 -51.61 42.56 -15.02
N GLU A 15 -51.05 41.89 -14.02
CA GLU A 15 -49.72 41.28 -14.05
C GLU A 15 -49.70 40.21 -15.16
N ALA A 16 -48.87 40.41 -16.17
CA ALA A 16 -48.70 39.44 -17.25
C ALA A 16 -48.10 38.14 -16.66
N ALA A 17 -48.87 37.05 -16.73
CA ALA A 17 -48.43 35.74 -16.28
C ALA A 17 -47.14 35.32 -17.02
N PRO A 18 -46.07 34.92 -16.30
CA PRO A 18 -44.88 34.39 -16.95
C PRO A 18 -45.22 33.05 -17.60
N ILE A 19 -44.97 32.97 -18.91
CA ILE A 19 -45.13 31.77 -19.74
C ILE A 19 -44.28 30.65 -19.13
N ALA A 20 -44.93 29.58 -18.67
CA ALA A 20 -44.24 28.37 -18.21
C ALA A 20 -43.52 27.71 -19.39
N VAL A 21 -42.19 27.76 -19.37
CA VAL A 21 -41.33 26.96 -20.26
C VAL A 21 -41.55 25.48 -19.90
N PRO A 22 -41.85 24.58 -20.85
CA PRO A 22 -42.00 23.17 -20.54
C PRO A 22 -40.66 22.59 -20.06
N VAL A 23 -40.65 22.06 -18.85
CA VAL A 23 -39.55 21.24 -18.31
C VAL A 23 -39.37 20.03 -19.23
N PRO A 24 -38.16 19.73 -19.74
CA PRO A 24 -37.93 18.51 -20.49
C PRO A 24 -38.27 17.31 -19.60
N ALA A 25 -39.17 16.44 -20.09
CA ALA A 25 -39.51 15.21 -19.39
C ALA A 25 -38.23 14.40 -19.14
N GLU A 26 -37.83 14.32 -17.87
CA GLU A 26 -36.79 13.43 -17.40
C GLU A 26 -37.25 12.01 -17.76
N SER A 27 -36.65 11.46 -18.81
CA SER A 27 -36.89 10.08 -19.22
C SER A 27 -36.53 9.21 -18.03
N ALA A 28 -37.53 8.63 -17.38
CA ALA A 28 -37.39 7.61 -16.36
C ALA A 28 -36.80 6.34 -17.00
N VAL A 29 -35.54 6.41 -17.40
CA VAL A 29 -34.71 5.25 -17.67
C VAL A 29 -34.42 4.68 -16.29
N THR A 30 -35.20 3.68 -15.90
CA THR A 30 -34.87 2.83 -14.76
C THR A 30 -33.40 2.39 -14.92
N PRO A 31 -32.55 2.54 -13.88
CA PRO A 31 -31.19 2.04 -13.94
C PRO A 31 -31.26 0.55 -14.34
N PRO A 32 -30.34 0.06 -15.19
CA PRO A 32 -30.29 -1.35 -15.52
C PRO A 32 -30.32 -2.17 -14.22
N PRO A 33 -31.13 -3.26 -14.14
CA PRO A 33 -31.18 -4.07 -12.94
C PRO A 33 -29.75 -4.46 -12.55
N ALA A 34 -29.40 -4.21 -11.29
CA ALA A 34 -28.08 -4.54 -10.77
C ALA A 34 -27.80 -6.02 -11.08
N PRO A 35 -26.65 -6.36 -11.68
CA PRO A 35 -26.32 -7.73 -12.01
C PRO A 35 -26.43 -8.60 -10.76
N PRO A 36 -26.95 -9.84 -10.89
CA PRO A 36 -27.18 -10.70 -9.73
C PRO A 36 -25.88 -10.90 -8.96
N VAL A 37 -25.90 -10.54 -7.67
CA VAL A 37 -24.76 -10.69 -6.76
C VAL A 37 -24.60 -12.19 -6.50
N ILE A 38 -23.67 -12.82 -7.20
CA ILE A 38 -23.32 -14.23 -6.97
C ILE A 38 -22.62 -14.31 -5.61
N PRO A 39 -23.10 -15.14 -4.67
CA PRO A 39 -22.42 -15.37 -3.40
C PRO A 39 -20.96 -15.77 -3.62
N LEU A 40 -20.05 -15.25 -2.78
CA LEU A 40 -18.60 -15.46 -2.91
C LEU A 40 -18.21 -16.95 -3.09
N ARG A 41 -18.93 -17.84 -2.40
CA ARG A 41 -18.72 -19.30 -2.42
C ARG A 41 -19.09 -19.96 -3.74
N GLU A 42 -20.04 -19.38 -4.47
CA GLU A 42 -20.57 -19.91 -5.72
C GLU A 42 -19.76 -19.45 -6.94
N ARG A 43 -18.76 -18.58 -6.73
CA ARG A 43 -17.87 -18.18 -7.81
C ARG A 43 -17.02 -19.36 -8.29
N PRO A 44 -16.82 -19.51 -9.61
CA PRO A 44 -15.95 -20.56 -10.18
C PRO A 44 -14.53 -20.55 -9.59
N ASN A 45 -14.05 -19.37 -9.19
CA ASN A 45 -12.70 -19.16 -8.68
C ASN A 45 -12.61 -19.23 -7.13
N ALA A 46 -13.73 -19.45 -6.42
CA ALA A 46 -13.77 -19.51 -4.95
C ALA A 46 -12.74 -20.48 -4.33
N PRO A 47 -12.58 -21.74 -4.77
CA PRO A 47 -11.62 -22.66 -4.15
C PRO A 47 -10.16 -22.22 -4.35
N LEU A 48 -9.87 -21.57 -5.49
CA LEU A 48 -8.55 -21.02 -5.78
C LEU A 48 -8.25 -19.83 -4.88
N LEU A 49 -9.21 -18.91 -4.73
CA LEU A 49 -9.10 -17.74 -3.87
C LEU A 49 -8.98 -18.11 -2.39
N HIS A 50 -9.80 -19.05 -1.90
CA HIS A 50 -9.69 -19.58 -0.53
C HIS A 50 -8.27 -20.08 -0.23
N LYS A 51 -7.77 -21.01 -1.06
CA LYS A 51 -6.44 -21.61 -0.87
C LYS A 51 -5.32 -20.59 -1.04
N GLY A 52 -5.47 -19.65 -1.97
CA GLY A 52 -4.51 -18.58 -2.19
C GLY A 52 -4.40 -17.63 -1.00
N PHE A 53 -5.52 -17.10 -0.48
CA PHE A 53 -5.52 -16.25 0.71
C PHE A 53 -5.00 -16.98 1.95
N GLN A 54 -5.36 -18.24 2.13
CA GLN A 54 -4.84 -19.05 3.23
C GLN A 54 -3.31 -19.23 3.14
N ASN A 55 -2.78 -19.48 1.95
CA ASN A 55 -1.35 -19.61 1.74
C ASN A 55 -0.62 -18.28 1.95
N LEU A 56 -1.16 -17.16 1.45
CA LEU A 56 -0.60 -15.82 1.70
C LEU A 56 -0.55 -15.51 3.21
N PHE A 57 -1.62 -15.83 3.95
CA PHE A 57 -1.63 -15.66 5.41
C PHE A 57 -0.53 -16.47 6.10
N ARG A 58 -0.39 -17.76 5.76
CA ARG A 58 0.66 -18.63 6.34
C ARG A 58 2.07 -18.14 6.01
N LEU A 59 2.29 -17.73 4.76
CA LEU A 59 3.58 -17.20 4.32
C LEU A 59 3.89 -15.85 4.96
N GLY A 60 2.89 -14.98 5.15
CA GLY A 60 3.06 -13.73 5.90
C GLY A 60 3.48 -13.96 7.34
N ILE A 61 2.86 -14.91 8.06
CA ILE A 61 3.31 -15.30 9.40
C ILE A 61 4.74 -15.81 9.38
N ALA A 62 5.08 -16.69 8.44
CA ALA A 62 6.43 -17.22 8.31
C ALA A 62 7.46 -16.09 8.09
N ASN A 63 7.14 -15.12 7.23
CA ASN A 63 7.99 -13.97 6.96
C ASN A 63 8.22 -13.11 8.22
N ILE A 64 7.16 -12.80 8.97
CA ILE A 64 7.27 -12.05 10.24
C ILE A 64 8.18 -12.80 11.22
N VAL A 65 7.94 -14.10 11.41
CA VAL A 65 8.74 -14.92 12.33
C VAL A 65 10.22 -14.94 11.92
N ILE A 66 10.51 -15.16 10.64
CA ILE A 66 11.88 -15.17 10.12
C ILE A 66 12.55 -13.81 10.35
N ASN A 67 11.85 -12.70 10.05
CA ASN A 67 12.37 -11.35 10.27
C ASN A 67 12.62 -11.06 11.75
N LEU A 68 11.74 -11.51 12.65
CA LEU A 68 11.91 -11.35 14.10
C LEU A 68 13.15 -12.12 14.59
N LEU A 69 13.31 -13.37 14.14
CA LEU A 69 14.45 -14.21 14.48
C LEU A 69 15.77 -13.61 13.97
N ASN A 70 15.77 -13.09 12.74
CA ASN A 70 16.98 -12.58 12.12
C ASN A 70 17.36 -11.18 12.62
N ASN A 71 16.41 -10.23 12.62
CA ASN A 71 16.70 -8.82 12.87
C ASN A 71 16.58 -8.43 14.36
N THR A 72 15.62 -9.00 15.09
CA THR A 72 15.39 -8.65 16.51
C THR A 72 16.27 -9.50 17.43
N PHE A 73 16.26 -10.82 17.24
CA PHE A 73 17.04 -11.73 18.09
C PHE A 73 18.50 -11.87 17.65
N LYS A 74 18.85 -11.38 16.45
CA LYS A 74 20.19 -11.45 15.84
C LYS A 74 20.76 -12.86 15.91
N LEU A 75 19.93 -13.86 15.64
CA LEU A 75 20.32 -15.28 15.74
C LEU A 75 21.42 -15.63 14.74
N GLY A 76 21.46 -14.97 13.58
CA GLY A 76 22.54 -15.13 12.61
C GLY A 76 23.91 -14.68 13.13
N ASP A 77 23.96 -13.57 13.87
CA ASP A 77 25.21 -13.07 14.47
C ASP A 77 25.70 -13.97 15.61
N LYS A 78 24.76 -14.55 16.36
CA LYS A 78 25.08 -15.44 17.49
C LYS A 78 25.47 -16.84 17.03
N ILE A 79 24.86 -17.34 15.95
CA ILE A 79 25.09 -18.68 15.39
C ILE A 79 25.13 -18.54 13.86
N PRO A 80 26.32 -18.49 13.24
CA PRO A 80 26.48 -18.24 11.81
C PRO A 80 25.73 -19.23 10.91
N SER A 81 25.63 -20.50 11.32
CA SER A 81 24.88 -21.52 10.57
C SER A 81 23.37 -21.23 10.53
N LEU A 82 22.81 -20.62 11.58
CA LEU A 82 21.41 -20.18 11.58
C LEU A 82 21.19 -18.96 10.68
N GLY A 83 22.19 -18.10 10.50
CA GLY A 83 22.11 -16.96 9.59
C GLY A 83 21.86 -17.40 8.14
N VAL A 84 22.64 -18.38 7.67
CA VAL A 84 22.47 -18.97 6.33
C VAL A 84 21.10 -19.64 6.19
N VAL A 85 20.67 -20.40 7.19
CA VAL A 85 19.37 -21.08 7.18
C VAL A 85 18.21 -20.08 7.15
N LEU A 86 18.23 -19.04 7.99
CA LEU A 86 17.19 -18.02 8.04
C LEU A 86 17.12 -17.21 6.73
N SER A 87 18.27 -16.89 6.13
CA SER A 87 18.33 -16.24 4.82
C SER A 87 17.73 -17.12 3.72
N ALA A 88 18.10 -18.40 3.66
CA ALA A 88 17.55 -19.36 2.70
C ALA A 88 16.03 -19.55 2.89
N MET A 89 15.56 -19.58 4.14
CA MET A 89 14.13 -19.65 4.46
C MET A 89 13.39 -18.38 4.03
N SER A 90 13.94 -17.20 4.28
CA SER A 90 13.36 -15.94 3.82
C SER A 90 13.21 -15.94 2.29
N PHE A 91 14.26 -16.32 1.57
CA PHE A 91 14.23 -16.46 0.11
C PHE A 91 13.17 -17.47 -0.36
N ALA A 92 13.10 -18.63 0.28
CA ALA A 92 12.10 -19.65 -0.03
C ALA A 92 10.67 -19.15 0.20
N VAL A 93 10.41 -18.44 1.29
CA VAL A 93 9.12 -17.80 1.58
C VAL A 93 8.76 -16.76 0.52
N SER A 94 9.72 -15.92 0.09
CA SER A 94 9.50 -14.95 -0.98
C SER A 94 9.17 -15.62 -2.31
N VAL A 95 9.90 -16.67 -2.70
CA VAL A 95 9.62 -17.45 -3.93
C VAL A 95 8.25 -18.12 -3.87
N LEU A 96 7.90 -18.73 -2.73
CA LEU A 96 6.58 -19.34 -2.54
C LEU A 96 5.47 -18.30 -2.61
N ALA A 97 5.66 -17.10 -2.05
CA ALA A 97 4.71 -16.00 -2.15
C ALA A 97 4.49 -15.60 -3.62
N LEU A 98 5.56 -15.49 -4.42
CA LEU A 98 5.45 -15.23 -5.86
C LEU A 98 4.65 -16.33 -6.59
N VAL A 99 4.88 -17.61 -6.26
CA VAL A 99 4.12 -18.72 -6.83
C VAL A 99 2.64 -18.64 -6.47
N VAL A 100 2.31 -18.29 -5.23
CA VAL A 100 0.91 -18.12 -4.79
C VAL A 100 0.24 -16.95 -5.51
N LEU A 101 0.90 -15.80 -5.60
CA LEU A 101 0.40 -14.64 -6.34
C LEU A 101 0.23 -14.96 -7.83
N TRP A 102 1.15 -15.71 -8.42
CA TRP A 102 1.02 -16.17 -9.81
C TRP A 102 -0.21 -17.05 -10.01
N LYS A 103 -0.48 -18.00 -9.10
CA LYS A 103 -1.70 -18.82 -9.16
C LYS A 103 -2.96 -17.99 -9.00
N LEU A 104 -2.97 -17.03 -8.07
CA LEU A 104 -4.07 -16.08 -7.87
C LEU A 104 -4.34 -15.22 -9.11
N SER A 105 -3.35 -15.02 -9.99
CA SER A 105 -3.54 -14.27 -11.23
C SER A 105 -4.53 -14.90 -12.22
N ALA A 106 -4.83 -16.20 -12.07
CA ALA A 106 -5.89 -16.86 -12.83
C ALA A 106 -7.28 -16.36 -12.43
N ALA A 107 -7.46 -15.94 -11.18
CA ALA A 107 -8.73 -15.38 -10.69
C ALA A 107 -8.78 -13.85 -10.85
N VAL A 108 -7.68 -13.15 -10.56
CA VAL A 108 -7.58 -11.69 -10.66
C VAL A 108 -6.28 -11.32 -11.40
N PRO A 109 -6.34 -10.86 -12.68
CA PRO A 109 -5.16 -10.63 -13.50
C PRO A 109 -4.13 -9.65 -12.90
N ARG A 110 -4.58 -8.72 -12.04
CA ARG A 110 -3.72 -7.72 -11.40
C ARG A 110 -2.64 -8.32 -10.51
N PHE A 111 -2.84 -9.53 -9.94
CA PHE A 111 -1.80 -10.22 -9.17
C PHE A 111 -0.53 -10.48 -10.01
N ARG A 112 -0.64 -10.58 -11.33
CA ARG A 112 0.51 -10.73 -12.21
C ARG A 112 1.44 -9.52 -12.15
N LYS A 113 0.90 -8.30 -12.01
CA LYS A 113 1.68 -7.08 -11.83
C LYS A 113 2.45 -7.13 -10.51
N ALA A 114 1.81 -7.55 -9.42
CA ALA A 114 2.47 -7.71 -8.13
C ALA A 114 3.66 -8.69 -8.20
N VAL A 115 3.52 -9.79 -8.94
CA VAL A 115 4.63 -10.72 -9.22
C VAL A 115 5.78 -10.02 -9.93
N TYR A 116 5.51 -9.30 -11.02
CA TYR A 116 6.56 -8.61 -11.78
C TYR A 116 7.31 -7.57 -10.96
N PHE A 117 6.59 -6.78 -10.15
CA PHE A 117 7.23 -5.77 -9.29
C PHE A 117 8.04 -6.40 -8.15
N ASN A 118 7.66 -7.57 -7.64
CA ASN A 118 8.42 -8.29 -6.60
C ASN A 118 9.62 -9.10 -7.15
N LEU A 119 9.65 -9.43 -8.45
CA LEU A 119 10.78 -10.14 -9.04
C LEU A 119 12.05 -9.30 -9.06
N LEU A 120 11.94 -8.01 -9.36
CA LEU A 120 13.08 -7.11 -9.46
C LEU A 120 13.88 -7.00 -8.14
N PRO A 121 13.27 -6.69 -6.98
CA PRO A 121 14.00 -6.67 -5.70
C PRO A 121 14.54 -8.05 -5.31
N LEU A 122 13.82 -9.15 -5.64
CA LEU A 122 14.29 -10.51 -5.36
C LEU A 122 15.55 -10.89 -6.16
N ILE A 123 15.63 -10.46 -7.43
CA ILE A 123 16.79 -10.70 -8.30
C ILE A 123 17.97 -9.83 -7.87
N VAL A 124 17.72 -8.60 -7.40
CA VAL A 124 18.79 -7.67 -6.97
C VAL A 124 19.41 -8.09 -5.64
N LEU A 125 18.66 -8.75 -4.75
CA LEU A 125 19.15 -9.20 -3.43
C LEU A 125 20.47 -9.98 -3.46
N PRO A 126 20.68 -11.02 -4.30
CA PRO A 126 21.96 -11.73 -4.38
C PRO A 126 23.12 -10.86 -4.93
N PHE A 127 22.84 -9.83 -5.73
CA PHE A 127 23.88 -8.90 -6.19
C PHE A 127 24.38 -8.01 -5.06
N VAL A 128 23.53 -7.67 -4.09
CA VAL A 128 23.95 -6.94 -2.88
C VAL A 128 24.92 -7.79 -2.06
N ALA A 129 24.67 -9.09 -1.91
CA ALA A 129 25.60 -10.00 -1.21
C ALA A 129 26.95 -10.16 -1.94
N LEU A 130 26.98 -9.96 -3.26
CA LEU A 130 28.22 -9.96 -4.04
C LEU A 130 29.05 -8.69 -3.80
N LEU A 131 28.44 -7.59 -3.33
CA LEU A 131 29.16 -6.35 -2.98
C LEU A 131 30.08 -6.52 -1.78
N ASP A 132 29.80 -7.48 -0.88
CA ASP A 132 30.65 -7.82 0.26
C ASP A 132 31.87 -8.68 -0.12
N ALA A 133 32.04 -9.04 -1.41
CA ALA A 133 33.20 -9.79 -1.85
C ALA A 133 34.48 -8.94 -1.68
N PRO A 134 35.60 -9.52 -1.19
CA PRO A 134 36.82 -8.77 -0.89
C PRO A 134 37.37 -7.99 -2.09
N SER A 135 37.22 -8.53 -3.31
CA SER A 135 37.60 -7.84 -4.55
C SER A 135 36.73 -6.62 -4.87
N VAL A 136 35.44 -6.65 -4.51
CA VAL A 136 34.52 -5.52 -4.68
C VAL A 136 34.74 -4.51 -3.57
N GLN A 137 35.03 -4.96 -2.35
CA GLN A 137 35.41 -4.12 -1.21
C GLN A 137 36.67 -3.29 -1.51
N GLU A 138 37.72 -3.92 -2.07
CA GLU A 138 38.95 -3.23 -2.50
C GLU A 138 38.66 -2.18 -3.60
N TRP A 139 37.82 -2.53 -4.58
CA TRP A 139 37.38 -1.59 -5.61
C TRP A 139 36.56 -0.42 -5.02
N ILE A 140 35.69 -0.68 -4.04
CA ILE A 140 34.92 0.32 -3.32
C ILE A 140 35.84 1.29 -2.58
N THR A 141 36.87 0.77 -1.91
CA THR A 141 37.84 1.61 -1.18
C THR A 141 38.75 2.43 -2.09
N ALA A 142 39.00 1.95 -3.32
CA ALA A 142 39.80 2.65 -4.32
C ALA A 142 39.01 3.69 -5.13
N SER A 143 37.68 3.66 -5.05
CA SER A 143 36.78 4.53 -5.80
C SER A 143 36.34 5.74 -4.97
N ASP A 144 35.88 6.79 -5.66
CA ASP A 144 35.31 7.97 -4.99
C ASP A 144 34.09 7.58 -4.16
N VAL A 145 34.25 7.60 -2.82
CA VAL A 145 33.24 7.21 -1.83
C VAL A 145 31.87 7.89 -2.09
N SER A 146 31.90 9.14 -2.57
CA SER A 146 30.69 9.89 -2.93
C SER A 146 29.91 9.26 -4.08
N ALA A 147 30.58 8.78 -5.14
CA ALA A 147 29.93 8.17 -6.29
C ALA A 147 29.28 6.82 -5.92
N ILE A 148 29.97 6.01 -5.11
CA ILE A 148 29.43 4.72 -4.63
C ILE A 148 28.23 4.93 -3.72
N LEU A 149 28.29 5.91 -2.81
CA LEU A 149 27.17 6.23 -1.92
C LEU A 149 25.93 6.63 -2.74
N VAL A 150 26.09 7.45 -3.78
CA VAL A 150 25.00 7.84 -4.69
C VAL A 150 24.40 6.61 -5.39
N VAL A 151 25.24 5.71 -5.92
CA VAL A 151 24.78 4.48 -6.58
C VAL A 151 24.00 3.59 -5.61
N LEU A 152 24.49 3.39 -4.38
CA LEU A 152 23.79 2.59 -3.36
C LEU A 152 22.47 3.22 -2.93
N ILE A 153 22.41 4.54 -2.78
CA ILE A 153 21.16 5.27 -2.47
C ILE A 153 20.15 5.08 -3.59
N ILE A 154 20.57 5.22 -4.86
CA ILE A 154 19.70 5.01 -6.02
C ILE A 154 19.18 3.57 -6.06
N LEU A 155 20.07 2.59 -5.87
CA LEU A 155 19.70 1.17 -5.87
C LEU A 155 18.70 0.85 -4.76
N LEU A 156 18.95 1.33 -3.54
CA LEU A 156 18.05 1.14 -2.40
C LEU A 156 16.70 1.82 -2.62
N GLY A 157 16.70 3.05 -3.14
CA GLY A 157 15.48 3.78 -3.49
C GLY A 157 14.66 3.06 -4.56
N LEU A 158 15.31 2.44 -5.54
CA LEU A 158 14.66 1.65 -6.57
C LEU A 158 14.08 0.35 -6.00
N ILE A 159 14.83 -0.39 -5.18
CA ILE A 159 14.31 -1.58 -4.47
C ILE A 159 13.06 -1.23 -3.67
N PHE A 160 13.11 -0.13 -2.91
CA PHE A 160 11.99 0.35 -2.12
C PHE A 160 10.79 0.72 -3.02
N LEU A 161 11.00 1.47 -4.09
CA LEU A 161 9.95 1.83 -5.04
C LEU A 161 9.25 0.59 -5.63
N PHE A 162 10.02 -0.41 -6.06
CA PHE A 162 9.45 -1.64 -6.63
C PHE A 162 8.69 -2.46 -5.58
N ALA A 163 9.22 -2.57 -4.36
CA ALA A 163 8.53 -3.26 -3.26
C ALA A 163 7.19 -2.59 -2.90
N THR A 164 7.17 -1.25 -2.84
CA THR A 164 5.95 -0.48 -2.54
C THR A 164 4.90 -0.60 -3.65
N LEU A 165 5.32 -0.58 -4.93
CA LEU A 165 4.45 -0.82 -6.08
C LEU A 165 3.89 -2.26 -6.07
N ALA A 166 4.70 -3.24 -5.68
CA ALA A 166 4.26 -4.61 -5.57
C ALA A 166 3.17 -4.78 -4.50
N ALA A 167 3.39 -4.20 -3.31
CA ALA A 167 2.41 -4.19 -2.22
C ALA A 167 1.11 -3.50 -2.63
N TYR A 168 1.21 -2.34 -3.28
CA TYR A 168 0.05 -1.62 -3.84
C TYR A 168 -0.78 -2.49 -4.79
N HIS A 169 -0.11 -3.15 -5.75
CA HIS A 169 -0.79 -4.01 -6.71
C HIS A 169 -1.39 -5.26 -6.06
N GLN A 170 -0.74 -5.83 -5.05
CA GLN A 170 -1.25 -6.95 -4.27
C GLN A 170 -2.52 -6.55 -3.50
N LEU A 171 -2.48 -5.49 -2.69
CA LEU A 171 -3.64 -5.05 -1.92
C LEU A 171 -4.83 -4.67 -2.80
N THR A 172 -4.56 -4.02 -3.93
CA THR A 172 -5.62 -3.68 -4.88
C THR A 172 -6.20 -4.93 -5.56
N ALA A 173 -5.37 -5.91 -5.90
CA ALA A 173 -5.86 -7.18 -6.43
C ALA A 173 -6.69 -7.97 -5.39
N CYS A 174 -6.32 -7.88 -4.12
CA CYS A 174 -7.12 -8.42 -3.01
C CYS A 174 -8.50 -7.74 -2.95
N ALA A 175 -8.58 -6.41 -3.14
CA ALA A 175 -9.87 -5.70 -3.23
C ALA A 175 -10.71 -6.17 -4.42
N GLU A 176 -10.10 -6.26 -5.61
CA GLU A 176 -10.76 -6.69 -6.85
C GLU A 176 -11.32 -8.13 -6.76
N ALA A 177 -10.73 -8.99 -5.93
CA ALA A 177 -11.28 -10.32 -5.69
C ALA A 177 -12.70 -10.28 -5.12
N PHE A 178 -13.03 -9.26 -4.33
CA PHE A 178 -14.33 -9.10 -3.66
C PHE A 178 -15.31 -8.20 -4.41
N ASP A 179 -14.88 -7.51 -5.47
CA ASP A 179 -15.76 -6.59 -6.20
C ASP A 179 -16.99 -7.29 -6.79
N GLY A 180 -18.15 -6.71 -6.52
CA GLY A 180 -19.46 -7.21 -6.95
C GLY A 180 -19.96 -8.42 -6.17
N ALA A 181 -19.28 -8.83 -5.10
CA ALA A 181 -19.69 -9.94 -4.25
C ALA A 181 -19.69 -9.57 -2.75
N ASP A 182 -18.71 -8.80 -2.27
CA ASP A 182 -18.68 -8.20 -0.94
C ASP A 182 -17.95 -6.85 -0.98
N ASP A 183 -18.69 -5.80 -1.35
CA ASP A 183 -18.14 -4.45 -1.49
C ASP A 183 -17.64 -3.88 -0.16
N ALA A 184 -18.16 -4.37 0.98
CA ALA A 184 -17.71 -3.96 2.30
C ALA A 184 -16.29 -4.49 2.59
N MET A 185 -16.01 -5.75 2.23
CA MET A 185 -14.65 -6.30 2.33
C MET A 185 -13.72 -5.65 1.31
N ALA A 186 -14.19 -5.41 0.09
CA ALA A 186 -13.42 -4.70 -0.94
C ALA A 186 -13.03 -3.28 -0.50
N ALA A 187 -13.94 -2.55 0.15
CA ALA A 187 -13.68 -1.22 0.70
C ALA A 187 -12.60 -1.23 1.80
N LYS A 188 -12.59 -2.27 2.66
CA LYS A 188 -11.55 -2.43 3.69
C LYS A 188 -10.17 -2.63 3.07
N TRP A 189 -10.06 -3.46 2.05
CA TRP A 189 -8.80 -3.64 1.29
C TRP A 189 -8.33 -2.35 0.62
N ARG A 190 -9.25 -1.57 0.03
CA ARG A 190 -8.93 -0.24 -0.53
C ARG A 190 -8.46 0.74 0.54
N SER A 191 -9.11 0.75 1.70
CA SER A 191 -8.70 1.60 2.83
C SER A 191 -7.29 1.25 3.30
N LEU A 192 -6.99 -0.04 3.44
CA LEU A 192 -5.65 -0.51 3.79
C LEU A 192 -4.60 -0.05 2.77
N CYS A 193 -4.92 -0.15 1.47
CA CYS A 193 -4.07 0.33 0.39
C CYS A 193 -3.80 1.85 0.49
N THR A 194 -4.84 2.65 0.75
CA THR A 194 -4.70 4.10 0.93
C THR A 194 -3.80 4.42 2.12
N TRP A 195 -4.02 3.77 3.26
CA TRP A 195 -3.21 3.97 4.46
C TRP A 195 -1.75 3.57 4.26
N GLN A 196 -1.50 2.46 3.55
CA GLN A 196 -0.14 2.04 3.23
C GLN A 196 0.59 3.09 2.37
N VAL A 197 -0.07 3.64 1.35
CA VAL A 197 0.51 4.72 0.51
C VAL A 197 0.77 5.98 1.34
N VAL A 198 -0.15 6.37 2.22
CA VAL A 198 0.01 7.54 3.11
C VAL A 198 1.20 7.35 4.05
N ILE A 199 1.33 6.19 4.70
CA ILE A 199 2.43 5.89 5.62
C ILE A 199 3.77 5.91 4.89
N ILE A 200 3.84 5.28 3.72
CA ILE A 200 5.06 5.20 2.91
C ILE A 200 5.44 6.57 2.33
N GLY A 201 4.46 7.34 1.86
CA GLY A 201 4.67 8.71 1.38
C GLY A 201 5.16 9.64 2.48
N CYS A 202 4.58 9.55 3.69
CA CYS A 202 5.02 10.29 4.86
C CYS A 202 6.46 9.93 5.25
N PHE A 203 6.78 8.63 5.26
CA PHE A 203 8.13 8.16 5.54
C PHE A 203 9.14 8.66 4.49
N GLY A 204 8.82 8.55 3.21
CA GLY A 204 9.67 9.01 2.11
C GLY A 204 9.92 10.52 2.13
N ALA A 205 8.88 11.32 2.39
CA ALA A 205 8.99 12.76 2.55
C ALA A 205 9.92 13.14 3.72
N PHE A 206 9.80 12.45 4.84
CA PHE A 206 10.67 12.68 6.00
C PHE A 206 12.12 12.26 5.73
N LEU A 207 12.36 11.09 5.11
CA LEU A 207 13.71 10.68 4.72
C LEU A 207 14.37 11.68 3.76
N THR A 208 13.58 12.20 2.81
CA THR A 208 14.04 13.23 1.87
C THR A 208 14.39 14.51 2.62
N LEU A 209 13.52 14.96 3.53
CA LEU A 209 13.78 16.12 4.39
C LEU A 209 15.05 15.93 5.22
N LEU A 210 15.24 14.76 5.83
CA LEU A 210 16.46 14.42 6.58
C LEU A 210 17.70 14.47 5.70
N LEU A 211 17.64 13.93 4.49
CA LEU A 211 18.75 13.94 3.54
C LEU A 211 19.11 15.37 3.14
N LEU A 212 18.11 16.19 2.80
CA LEU A 212 18.30 17.61 2.48
C LEU A 212 18.94 18.37 3.64
N LEU A 213 18.47 18.15 4.88
CA LEU A 213 19.03 18.75 6.08
C LEU A 213 20.46 18.29 6.38
N GLY A 214 20.76 17.01 6.13
CA GLY A 214 22.10 16.44 6.31
C GLY A 214 23.11 16.99 5.29
N LEU A 215 22.66 17.19 4.05
CA LEU A 215 23.47 17.77 2.97
C LEU A 215 23.68 19.29 3.12
N SER A 216 22.73 20.02 3.73
CA SER A 216 22.79 21.48 3.87
C SER A 216 23.69 21.99 5.02
N SER A 217 24.65 21.19 5.50
CA SER A 217 25.57 21.39 6.64
C SER A 217 25.07 20.97 8.03
N ALA A 218 25.98 20.31 8.78
CA ALA A 218 25.84 19.56 10.03
C ALA A 218 25.21 20.29 11.24
N SER A 219 24.81 21.55 11.08
CA SER A 219 24.40 22.45 12.14
C SER A 219 23.02 22.13 12.72
N PHE A 220 22.11 21.49 11.96
CA PHE A 220 20.76 21.20 12.44
C PHE A 220 20.73 20.07 13.49
N PHE A 221 21.59 19.05 13.33
CA PHE A 221 21.73 17.96 14.30
C PHE A 221 22.65 18.30 15.47
N TYR A 222 23.62 19.21 15.28
CA TYR A 222 24.50 19.68 16.37
C TYR A 222 23.82 20.68 17.32
N PHE A 223 22.84 21.48 16.87
CA PHE A 223 22.21 22.50 17.72
C PHE A 223 21.10 21.98 18.64
N TYR A 224 20.52 20.81 18.34
CA TYR A 224 19.48 20.21 19.15
C TYR A 224 19.98 18.90 19.76
N ASN A 225 20.39 18.96 21.03
CA ASN A 225 20.49 17.78 21.91
C ASN A 225 19.19 16.93 21.94
N GLY A 226 18.06 17.44 21.38
CA GLY A 226 16.80 16.73 21.17
C GLY A 226 16.54 16.19 19.76
N GLY A 227 17.37 16.48 18.75
CA GLY A 227 17.15 16.08 17.35
C GLY A 227 17.23 14.57 17.15
N MET A 228 18.16 13.91 17.85
CA MET A 228 18.26 12.43 17.89
C MET A 228 17.01 11.80 18.52
N ILE A 229 16.42 12.42 19.55
CA ILE A 229 15.21 11.92 20.22
C ILE A 229 14.01 12.03 19.28
N VAL A 230 13.83 13.17 18.61
CA VAL A 230 12.74 13.36 17.64
C VAL A 230 12.85 12.37 16.48
N LEU A 231 14.07 12.14 15.99
CA LEU A 231 14.33 11.16 14.92
C LEU A 231 14.01 9.73 15.39
N LEU A 232 14.41 9.36 16.61
CA LEU A 232 14.11 8.04 17.17
C LEU A 232 12.61 7.82 17.35
N LEU A 233 11.89 8.82 17.88
CA LEU A 233 10.44 8.77 18.04
C LEU A 233 9.72 8.66 16.70
N PHE A 234 10.20 9.35 15.67
CA PHE A 234 9.61 9.28 14.34
C PHE A 234 9.83 7.91 13.70
N ILE A 235 11.07 7.37 13.75
CA ILE A 235 11.35 6.00 13.29
C ILE A 235 10.49 4.99 14.04
N LEU A 236 10.35 5.14 15.35
CA LEU A 236 9.49 4.28 16.16
C LEU A 236 8.02 4.38 15.73
N ALA A 237 7.51 5.58 15.48
CA ALA A 237 6.13 5.78 15.02
C ALA A 237 5.87 5.09 13.68
N ILE A 238 6.81 5.16 12.74
CA ILE A 238 6.71 4.46 11.45
C ILE A 238 6.82 2.94 11.62
N ALA A 239 7.75 2.47 12.44
CA ALA A 239 7.88 1.04 12.71
C ALA A 239 6.57 0.47 13.28
N ILE A 240 5.94 1.19 14.22
CA ILE A 240 4.62 0.84 14.75
C ILE A 240 3.56 0.88 13.64
N ALA A 241 3.51 1.94 12.82
CA ALA A 241 2.52 2.08 11.75
C ALA A 241 2.64 0.95 10.71
N LEU A 242 3.86 0.61 10.29
CA LEU A 242 4.14 -0.50 9.39
C LEU A 242 3.73 -1.85 10.02
N GLY A 243 4.07 -2.07 11.30
CA GLY A 243 3.66 -3.27 12.02
C GLY A 243 2.13 -3.40 12.14
N VAL A 244 1.42 -2.30 12.40
CA VAL A 244 -0.04 -2.28 12.42
C VAL A 244 -0.63 -2.60 11.04
N VAL A 245 -0.09 -2.02 9.96
CA VAL A 245 -0.54 -2.32 8.59
C VAL A 245 -0.34 -3.80 8.26
N GLU A 246 0.82 -4.36 8.60
CA GLU A 246 1.14 -5.77 8.34
C GLU A 246 0.22 -6.72 9.14
N ILE A 247 -0.08 -6.40 10.40
CA ILE A 247 -1.04 -7.16 11.22
C ILE A 247 -2.46 -7.08 10.62
N ILE A 248 -2.90 -5.89 10.19
CA ILE A 248 -4.21 -5.71 9.57
C ILE A 248 -4.31 -6.51 8.28
N GLU A 249 -3.26 -6.50 7.44
CA GLU A 249 -3.19 -7.32 6.23
C GLU A 249 -3.37 -8.80 6.56
N LEU A 250 -2.66 -9.33 7.56
CA LEU A 250 -2.82 -10.73 7.99
C LEU A 250 -4.24 -11.05 8.46
N VAL A 251 -4.84 -10.18 9.26
CA VAL A 251 -6.23 -10.35 9.72
C VAL A 251 -7.18 -10.37 8.53
N TYR A 252 -6.96 -9.50 7.54
CA TYR A 252 -7.78 -9.44 6.34
C TYR A 252 -7.59 -10.67 5.46
N LEU A 253 -6.36 -11.16 5.26
CA LEU A 253 -6.10 -12.41 4.53
C LEU A 253 -6.81 -13.61 5.17
N ASN A 254 -6.73 -13.75 6.50
CA ASN A 254 -7.41 -14.81 7.23
C ASN A 254 -8.94 -14.71 7.11
N ARG A 255 -9.49 -13.50 7.26
CA ARG A 255 -10.94 -13.26 7.09
C ARG A 255 -11.38 -13.54 5.66
N SER A 256 -10.62 -13.09 4.67
CA SER A 256 -10.85 -13.33 3.25
C SER A 256 -10.88 -14.83 2.94
N ALA A 257 -9.94 -15.62 3.48
CA ALA A 257 -9.95 -17.07 3.32
C ALA A 257 -11.25 -17.70 3.84
N LYS A 258 -11.71 -17.29 5.04
CA LYS A 258 -12.97 -17.79 5.64
C LYS A 258 -14.22 -17.43 4.85
N LEU A 259 -14.23 -16.31 4.12
CA LEU A 259 -15.37 -15.90 3.30
C LEU A 259 -15.51 -16.74 2.00
N TYR A 260 -14.45 -17.41 1.56
CA TYR A 260 -14.43 -18.28 0.38
C TYR A 260 -14.50 -19.78 0.71
N GLU A 261 -14.63 -20.15 1.99
CA GLU A 261 -14.80 -21.53 2.48
C GLU A 261 -16.25 -22.04 2.25
#